data_AF-A0A101WWX7-F1
#
_entry.id   AF-A0A101WWX7-F1
#
_cell.length_a   1.000
_cell.length_b   1.000
_cell.length_c   1.000
_cell.angle_alpha   90.00
_cell.angle_beta   90.00
_cell.angle_gamma   90.00
#
_symmetry.space_group_name_H-M   'P 1'
#
loop_
_entity.id
_entity.type
_entity.pdbx_description
1 polymer ?
#
loop_
_entity_poly.entity_id
_entity_poly.type
_entity_poly.pdbx_seq_one_letter_code
_entity_poly.pdbx_strand_id
1 'polypeptide(L)'
;MNGMYEGLYPLGTALARPLIAEKVVEVARRVGADAVAHGSTSKGNDQVRFDVTVKALAPDLKIIAPARIWGMTRSEEVEYARRHGLPIGEEHKRYSIDDNLWSRSIEGGPLDDPMAEPPEDAFKWTVTPEKAPAEPTYLTIGFERGLPASLNGEKMDLASLVATLNHIGGVNGVGRVDHIENRLVGFKSREVYEAPAAVILYHAHRDLEKLVLTPRELRFKHHVLDPQWADLVYQGLWVEPLRVALEKAAEEMERWATGEVRVK
;
A
#
# COMPACT_ATOMS: atom_id res chain seq x y z
N MET A 1 -0.56 -7.36 -12.14
CA MET A 1 -1.85 -6.79 -11.66
C MET A 1 -1.71 -5.28 -11.57
N ASN A 2 -2.68 -4.51 -12.08
CA ASN A 2 -2.68 -3.03 -11.99
C ASN A 2 -3.59 -2.54 -10.85
N GLY A 3 -3.30 -2.93 -9.61
CA GLY A 3 -4.19 -2.67 -8.47
C GLY A 3 -4.17 -1.22 -8.00
N MET A 4 -5.17 -0.45 -8.41
CA MET A 4 -5.45 0.90 -7.90
C MET A 4 -6.87 0.93 -7.33
N TYR A 5 -6.99 1.02 -6.00
CA TYR A 5 -8.29 1.17 -5.36
C TYR A 5 -8.88 2.53 -5.72
N GLU A 6 -10.14 2.50 -6.17
CA GLU A 6 -10.87 3.67 -6.67
C GLU A 6 -10.10 4.48 -7.74
N GLY A 7 -9.20 3.79 -8.46
CA GLY A 7 -8.40 4.36 -9.54
C GLY A 7 -7.20 5.21 -9.09
N LEU A 8 -6.99 5.43 -7.79
CA LEU A 8 -5.97 6.35 -7.27
C LEU A 8 -5.02 5.73 -6.25
N TYR A 9 -5.49 4.83 -5.39
CA TYR A 9 -4.72 4.33 -4.26
C TYR A 9 -3.99 3.00 -4.57
N PRO A 10 -2.64 2.95 -4.56
CA PRO A 10 -1.86 1.75 -4.92
C PRO A 10 -1.74 0.70 -3.80
N LEU A 11 -2.67 0.70 -2.84
CA LEU A 11 -2.86 -0.39 -1.87
C LEU A 11 -1.69 -0.64 -0.90
N GLY A 12 -0.70 0.23 -0.77
CA GLY A 12 0.54 -0.14 -0.05
C GLY A 12 0.38 -0.46 1.43
N THR A 13 -0.54 0.20 2.14
CA THR A 13 -0.95 -0.21 3.49
C THR A 13 -1.64 -1.57 3.41
N ALA A 14 -2.65 -1.72 2.54
CA ALA A 14 -3.45 -2.94 2.41
C ALA A 14 -2.62 -4.19 2.06
N LEU A 15 -1.60 -4.07 1.21
CA LEU A 15 -0.70 -5.14 0.80
C LEU A 15 0.25 -5.60 1.92
N ALA A 16 0.67 -4.70 2.81
CA ALA A 16 1.60 -5.03 3.88
C ALA A 16 0.96 -5.87 4.99
N ARG A 17 -0.33 -5.63 5.31
CA ARG A 17 -1.02 -6.26 6.46
C ARG A 17 -1.08 -7.78 6.39
N PRO A 18 -1.44 -8.41 5.28
CA PRO A 18 -1.48 -9.87 5.22
C PRO A 18 -0.10 -10.50 5.43
N LEU A 19 0.97 -9.91 4.89
CA LEU A 19 2.34 -10.37 5.12
C LEU A 19 2.72 -10.28 6.61
N ILE A 20 2.41 -9.15 7.27
CA ILE A 20 2.66 -9.00 8.70
C ILE A 20 1.87 -10.03 9.50
N ALA A 21 0.58 -10.22 9.20
CA ALA A 21 -0.27 -11.20 9.87
C ALA A 21 0.27 -12.63 9.72
N GLU A 22 0.67 -13.01 8.50
CA GLU A 22 1.28 -14.31 8.23
C GLU A 22 2.54 -14.53 9.05
N LYS A 23 3.44 -13.53 9.11
CA LYS A 23 4.68 -13.62 9.89
C LYS A 23 4.43 -13.66 11.39
N VAL A 24 3.42 -12.94 11.90
CA VAL A 24 3.00 -13.03 13.30
C VAL A 24 2.47 -14.42 13.62
N VAL A 25 1.63 -15.01 12.76
CA VAL A 25 1.13 -16.38 12.92
C VAL A 25 2.29 -17.38 12.89
N GLU A 26 3.22 -17.24 11.95
CA GLU A 26 4.41 -18.10 11.86
C GLU A 26 5.22 -18.10 13.16
N VAL A 27 5.47 -16.92 13.74
CA VAL A 27 6.15 -16.79 15.03
C VAL A 27 5.31 -17.36 16.17
N ALA A 28 4.02 -17.08 16.22
CA ALA A 28 3.11 -17.59 17.25
C ALA A 28 3.15 -19.13 17.32
N ARG A 29 3.18 -19.81 16.16
CA ARG A 29 3.34 -21.27 16.10
C ARG A 29 4.68 -21.73 16.64
N ARG A 30 5.77 -21.05 16.29
CA ARG A 30 7.13 -21.41 16.74
C ARG A 30 7.30 -21.30 18.25
N VAL A 31 6.66 -20.31 18.88
CA VAL A 31 6.77 -20.07 20.32
C VAL A 31 5.66 -20.74 21.15
N GLY A 32 4.72 -21.43 20.50
CA GLY A 32 3.58 -22.06 21.17
C GLY A 32 2.62 -21.04 21.82
N ALA A 33 2.40 -19.89 21.19
CA ALA A 33 1.48 -18.89 21.70
C ALA A 33 0.02 -19.31 21.49
N ASP A 34 -0.83 -19.04 22.48
CA ASP A 34 -2.28 -19.25 22.40
C ASP A 34 -3.04 -18.01 21.85
N ALA A 35 -2.35 -16.89 21.72
CA ALA A 35 -2.92 -15.62 21.29
C ALA A 35 -1.92 -14.75 20.53
N VAL A 36 -2.44 -13.87 19.68
CA VAL A 36 -1.69 -12.81 19.00
C VAL A 36 -2.35 -11.46 19.28
N ALA A 37 -1.56 -10.38 19.21
CA ALA A 37 -2.06 -9.04 19.43
C ALA A 37 -1.69 -8.06 18.31
N HIS A 38 -2.57 -7.09 18.05
CA HIS A 38 -2.30 -5.97 17.14
C HIS A 38 -2.91 -4.66 17.67
N GLY A 39 -2.31 -3.53 17.31
CA GLY A 39 -2.67 -2.20 17.83
C GLY A 39 -3.71 -1.43 17.00
N SER A 40 -4.39 -2.06 16.04
CA SER A 40 -5.30 -1.35 15.14
C SER A 40 -6.55 -0.83 15.86
N THR A 41 -6.95 0.40 15.55
CA THR A 41 -8.16 1.02 16.11
C THR A 41 -9.45 0.48 15.46
N SER A 42 -10.60 0.75 16.08
CA SER A 42 -11.92 0.36 15.56
C SER A 42 -12.40 1.18 14.35
N LYS A 43 -11.72 2.27 14.01
CA LYS A 43 -12.07 3.17 12.90
C LYS A 43 -11.32 2.86 11.59
N GLY A 44 -10.25 2.07 11.67
CA GLY A 44 -9.40 1.76 10.52
C GLY A 44 -9.78 0.44 9.83
N ASN A 45 -9.41 0.33 8.55
CA ASN A 45 -9.54 -0.93 7.78
C ASN A 45 -8.56 -2.01 8.28
N ASP A 46 -7.45 -1.61 8.91
CA ASP A 46 -6.38 -2.52 9.34
C ASP A 46 -6.82 -3.58 10.33
N GLN A 47 -7.79 -3.26 11.20
CA GLN A 47 -8.35 -4.27 12.10
C GLN A 47 -8.95 -5.45 11.32
N VAL A 48 -9.62 -5.18 10.19
CA VAL A 48 -10.26 -6.22 9.39
C VAL A 48 -9.19 -7.02 8.66
N ARG A 49 -8.19 -6.35 8.10
CA ARG A 49 -7.07 -6.98 7.39
C ARG A 49 -6.31 -7.96 8.29
N PHE A 50 -5.99 -7.55 9.52
CA PHE A 50 -5.35 -8.43 10.51
C PHE A 50 -6.30 -9.54 10.97
N ASP A 51 -7.52 -9.19 11.42
CA ASP A 51 -8.46 -10.17 11.99
C ASP A 51 -8.80 -11.29 11.00
N VAL A 52 -9.10 -10.93 9.74
CA VAL A 52 -9.46 -11.89 8.69
C VAL A 52 -8.28 -12.79 8.34
N THR A 53 -7.08 -12.21 8.14
CA THR A 53 -5.90 -13.00 7.78
C THR A 53 -5.50 -13.96 8.89
N VAL A 54 -5.46 -13.50 10.15
CA VAL A 54 -5.13 -14.36 11.29
C VAL A 54 -6.17 -15.47 11.45
N LYS A 55 -7.48 -15.16 11.40
CA LYS A 55 -8.53 -16.18 11.52
C LYS A 55 -8.48 -17.22 10.42
N ALA A 56 -8.10 -16.84 9.20
CA ALA A 56 -7.98 -17.78 8.10
C ALA A 56 -6.75 -18.69 8.22
N LEU A 57 -5.62 -18.16 8.70
CA LEU A 57 -4.37 -18.92 8.83
C LEU A 57 -4.28 -19.74 10.12
N ALA A 58 -4.90 -19.26 11.20
CA ALA A 58 -4.78 -19.80 12.54
C ALA A 58 -6.06 -19.55 13.37
N PRO A 59 -7.19 -20.20 13.03
CA PRO A 59 -8.50 -19.94 13.66
C PRO A 59 -8.54 -20.25 15.16
N ASP A 60 -7.61 -21.05 15.65
CA ASP A 60 -7.45 -21.41 17.06
C ASP A 60 -6.71 -20.33 17.88
N LEU A 61 -5.96 -19.41 17.25
CA LEU A 61 -5.29 -18.32 17.96
C LEU A 61 -6.30 -17.25 18.37
N LYS A 62 -6.28 -16.87 19.65
CA LYS A 62 -7.07 -15.74 20.13
C LYS A 62 -6.47 -14.43 19.63
N ILE A 63 -7.30 -13.55 19.07
CA ILE A 63 -6.89 -12.20 18.67
C ILE A 63 -7.17 -11.22 19.81
N ILE A 64 -6.15 -10.47 20.22
CA ILE A 64 -6.24 -9.42 21.23
C ILE A 64 -5.93 -8.08 20.57
N ALA A 65 -6.85 -7.13 20.63
CA ALA A 65 -6.61 -5.79 20.11
C ALA A 65 -6.81 -4.77 21.22
N PRO A 66 -5.73 -4.45 21.97
CA PRO A 66 -5.82 -3.55 23.12
C PRO A 66 -6.53 -2.26 22.76
N ALA A 67 -6.13 -1.61 21.64
CA ALA A 67 -6.72 -0.40 21.03
C ALA A 67 -8.26 -0.37 20.98
N ARG A 68 -8.91 -1.54 20.89
CA ARG A 68 -10.37 -1.69 20.78
C ARG A 68 -11.05 -1.99 22.12
N ILE A 69 -10.30 -2.44 23.13
CA ILE A 69 -10.84 -2.97 24.40
C ILE A 69 -10.65 -1.98 25.55
N TRP A 70 -9.47 -1.38 25.67
CA TRP A 70 -9.10 -0.60 26.86
C TRP A 70 -9.72 0.80 26.95
N GLY A 71 -10.30 1.32 25.85
CA GLY A 71 -10.98 2.61 25.82
C GLY A 71 -10.13 3.85 26.14
N MET A 72 -8.79 3.72 26.21
CA MET A 72 -7.90 4.82 26.57
C MET A 72 -7.72 5.82 25.43
N THR A 73 -7.75 7.10 25.77
CA THR A 73 -7.23 8.19 24.93
C THR A 73 -5.70 8.19 24.93
N ARG A 74 -5.09 8.89 23.96
CA ARG A 74 -3.63 9.01 23.90
C ARG A 74 -3.01 9.57 25.19
N SER A 75 -3.67 10.54 25.81
CA SER A 75 -3.21 11.12 27.09
C SER A 75 -3.26 10.10 28.23
N GLU A 76 -4.28 9.23 28.25
CA GLU A 76 -4.40 8.15 29.23
C GLU A 76 -3.37 7.04 29.00
N GLU A 77 -3.05 6.72 27.74
CA GLU A 77 -1.95 5.79 27.41
C GLU A 77 -0.60 6.31 27.93
N VAL A 78 -0.34 7.60 27.77
CA VAL A 78 0.87 8.27 28.27
C VAL A 78 0.94 8.21 29.79
N GLU A 79 -0.17 8.51 30.47
CA GLU A 79 -0.23 8.43 31.93
C GLU A 79 -0.12 6.98 32.44
N TYR A 80 -0.74 6.03 31.75
CA TYR A 80 -0.57 4.61 32.03
C TYR A 80 0.90 4.20 31.91
N ALA A 81 1.56 4.59 30.83
CA ALA A 81 2.98 4.29 30.63
C ALA A 81 3.86 4.90 31.72
N ARG A 82 3.64 6.16 32.09
CA ARG A 82 4.37 6.84 33.19
C ARG A 82 4.19 6.14 34.53
N ARG A 83 2.94 5.80 34.88
CA ARG A 83 2.64 5.09 36.15
C ARG A 83 3.30 3.71 36.25
N HIS A 84 3.57 3.07 35.11
CA HIS A 84 4.22 1.76 35.05
C HIS A 84 5.71 1.82 34.69
N GLY A 85 6.30 3.02 34.61
CA GLY A 85 7.71 3.20 34.27
C GLY A 85 8.08 2.72 32.86
N LEU A 86 7.12 2.70 31.92
CA LEU A 86 7.37 2.32 30.54
C LEU A 86 8.03 3.48 29.77
N PRO A 87 9.12 3.25 29.01
CA PRO A 87 9.75 4.30 28.23
C PRO A 87 8.82 4.74 27.10
N ILE A 88 8.48 6.03 27.07
CA ILE A 88 7.70 6.65 26.00
C ILE A 88 8.44 7.86 25.44
N GLY A 89 8.35 8.05 24.12
CA GLY A 89 8.88 9.25 23.46
C GLY A 89 8.07 10.51 23.79
N GLU A 90 8.70 11.67 23.68
CA GLU A 90 8.08 12.98 24.01
C GLU A 90 7.20 13.55 22.88
N GLU A 91 7.28 13.00 21.66
CA GLU A 91 6.72 13.66 20.49
C GLU A 91 5.23 13.38 20.24
N HIS A 92 4.45 14.47 20.21
CA HIS A 92 3.18 14.50 19.50
C HIS A 92 3.45 14.68 18.01
N LYS A 93 3.29 13.61 17.23
CA LYS A 93 3.38 13.69 15.78
C LYS A 93 2.19 14.47 15.21
N ARG A 94 2.47 15.45 14.34
CA ARG A 94 1.46 16.25 13.64
C ARG A 94 0.56 15.42 12.71
N TYR A 95 1.12 14.34 12.16
CA TYR A 95 0.46 13.42 11.23
C TYR A 95 0.58 11.98 11.74
N SER A 96 -0.41 11.16 11.43
CA SER A 96 -0.33 9.70 11.51
C SER A 96 0.26 9.17 10.21
N ILE A 97 1.40 8.48 10.33
CA ILE A 97 2.23 8.03 9.22
C ILE A 97 2.33 6.51 9.23
N ASP A 98 2.09 5.90 8.07
CA ASP A 98 2.42 4.51 7.78
C ASP A 98 3.20 4.43 6.47
N ASP A 99 4.46 4.02 6.52
CA ASP A 99 5.28 3.83 5.33
C ASP A 99 5.92 2.44 5.27
N ASN A 100 6.08 1.97 4.04
CA ASN A 100 6.82 0.77 3.69
C ASN A 100 7.46 0.99 2.32
N LEU A 101 8.18 0.01 1.76
CA LEU A 101 8.87 0.17 0.47
C LEU A 101 7.94 0.64 -0.68
N TRP A 102 6.65 0.31 -0.65
CA TRP A 102 5.73 0.56 -1.76
C TRP A 102 5.04 1.93 -1.71
N SER A 103 4.66 2.37 -0.52
CA SER A 103 3.97 3.65 -0.34
C SER A 103 4.12 4.21 1.05
N ARG A 104 3.85 5.50 1.16
CA ARG A 104 3.73 6.23 2.41
C ARG A 104 2.33 6.85 2.52
N SER A 105 1.58 6.48 3.56
CA SER A 105 0.26 7.02 3.93
C SER A 105 0.41 8.11 4.98
N ILE A 106 -0.41 9.15 4.85
CA ILE A 106 -0.38 10.34 5.67
C ILE A 106 -1.83 10.74 5.98
N GLU A 107 -2.19 10.71 7.26
CA GLU A 107 -3.54 11.07 7.74
C GLU A 107 -3.47 11.99 8.97
N GLY A 108 -4.60 12.61 9.30
CA GLY A 108 -4.80 13.35 10.54
C GLY A 108 -4.33 14.82 10.53
N GLY A 109 -4.82 15.56 11.52
CA GLY A 109 -4.42 16.95 11.74
C GLY A 109 -5.01 17.85 10.64
N PRO A 110 -4.21 18.72 9.99
CA PRO A 110 -4.70 19.58 8.91
C PRO A 110 -5.33 18.82 7.73
N LEU A 111 -4.99 17.54 7.54
CA LEU A 111 -5.51 16.72 6.44
C LEU A 111 -6.96 16.28 6.64
N ASP A 112 -7.49 16.38 7.86
CA ASP A 112 -8.89 16.02 8.16
C ASP A 112 -9.90 17.00 7.52
N ASP A 113 -9.48 18.22 7.18
CA ASP A 113 -10.28 19.18 6.42
C ASP A 113 -10.06 18.98 4.92
N PRO A 114 -11.03 18.44 4.15
CA PRO A 114 -10.87 18.22 2.71
C PRO A 114 -10.75 19.51 1.89
N MET A 115 -11.05 20.67 2.48
CA MET A 115 -10.89 21.97 1.82
C MET A 115 -9.49 22.55 2.01
N ALA A 116 -8.67 22.00 2.91
CA ALA A 116 -7.31 22.43 3.15
C ALA A 116 -6.35 21.72 2.19
N GLU A 117 -5.46 22.47 1.53
CA GLU A 117 -4.35 21.88 0.78
C GLU A 117 -3.41 21.10 1.73
N PRO A 118 -2.92 19.90 1.36
CA PRO A 118 -1.95 19.19 2.17
C PRO A 118 -0.70 20.05 2.35
N PRO A 119 -0.31 20.38 3.60
CA PRO A 119 0.84 21.23 3.84
C PRO A 119 2.13 20.51 3.43
N GLU A 120 3.12 21.26 2.91
CA GLU A 120 4.33 20.66 2.35
C GLU A 120 5.13 19.80 3.35
N ASP A 121 5.04 20.10 4.65
CA ASP A 121 5.71 19.32 5.70
C ASP A 121 5.04 17.95 5.99
N ALA A 122 3.92 17.65 5.34
CA ALA A 122 3.33 16.31 5.32
C ALA A 122 4.18 15.34 4.46
N PHE A 123 4.78 15.84 3.38
CA PHE A 123 5.51 15.05 2.39
C PHE A 123 6.98 14.88 2.76
N LYS A 124 7.53 13.70 2.47
CA LYS A 124 8.93 13.36 2.76
C LYS A 124 9.65 12.73 1.57
N TRP A 125 8.93 11.96 0.76
CA TRP A 125 9.50 11.20 -0.35
C TRP A 125 9.53 12.00 -1.66
N THR A 126 8.60 12.95 -1.80
CA THR A 126 8.35 13.67 -3.04
C THR A 126 8.57 15.17 -2.85
N VAL A 127 9.06 15.83 -3.90
CA VAL A 127 9.13 17.30 -3.96
C VAL A 127 7.89 17.88 -4.65
N THR A 128 7.65 19.19 -4.50
CA THR A 128 6.62 19.87 -5.29
C THR A 128 7.05 19.99 -6.76
N PRO A 129 6.11 20.18 -7.71
CA PRO A 129 6.43 20.43 -9.10
C PRO A 129 7.42 21.60 -9.32
N GLU A 130 7.35 22.64 -8.49
CA GLU A 130 8.24 23.81 -8.57
C GLU A 130 9.67 23.52 -8.12
N LYS A 131 9.86 22.48 -7.31
CA LYS A 131 11.18 22.03 -6.81
C LYS A 131 11.75 20.87 -7.63
N ALA A 132 10.98 20.31 -8.55
CA ALA A 132 11.45 19.25 -9.44
C ALA A 132 12.49 19.80 -10.46
N PRO A 133 13.39 18.96 -10.99
CA PRO A 133 14.32 19.36 -12.04
C PRO A 133 13.62 19.97 -13.26
N ALA A 134 14.19 21.03 -13.82
CA ALA A 134 13.67 21.65 -15.05
C ALA A 134 13.89 20.75 -16.28
N GLU A 135 14.94 19.95 -16.28
CA GLU A 135 15.21 18.97 -17.33
C GLU A 135 14.46 17.66 -17.04
N PRO A 136 13.74 17.10 -18.03
CA PRO A 136 12.99 15.86 -17.83
C PRO A 136 13.91 14.65 -17.65
N THR A 137 13.54 13.78 -16.72
CA THR A 137 14.21 12.50 -16.51
C THR A 137 13.58 11.44 -17.41
N TYR A 138 14.39 10.74 -18.22
CA TYR A 138 13.90 9.60 -19.02
C TYR A 138 14.32 8.29 -18.37
N LEU A 139 13.39 7.35 -18.28
CA LEU A 139 13.63 6.01 -17.76
C LEU A 139 13.15 4.96 -18.75
N THR A 140 13.89 3.86 -18.86
CA THR A 140 13.45 2.66 -19.59
C THR A 140 13.29 1.52 -18.60
N ILE A 141 12.06 1.02 -18.44
CA ILE A 141 11.75 -0.06 -17.51
C ILE A 141 11.55 -1.33 -18.35
N GLY A 142 12.37 -2.35 -18.09
CA GLY A 142 12.21 -3.66 -18.71
C GLY A 142 11.32 -4.56 -17.85
N PHE A 143 10.42 -5.27 -18.52
CA PHE A 143 9.51 -6.24 -17.92
C PHE A 143 9.77 -7.64 -18.48
N GLU A 144 9.68 -8.64 -17.62
CA GLU A 144 9.66 -10.05 -17.96
C GLU A 144 8.34 -10.66 -17.42
N ARG A 145 7.46 -11.10 -18.32
CA ARG A 145 6.14 -11.67 -17.99
C ARG A 145 5.31 -10.82 -17.01
N GLY A 146 5.25 -9.51 -17.25
CA GLY A 146 4.53 -8.53 -16.44
C GLY A 146 5.28 -8.05 -15.19
N LEU A 147 6.43 -8.64 -14.86
CA LEU A 147 7.23 -8.23 -13.70
C LEU A 147 8.38 -7.31 -14.11
N PRO A 148 8.58 -6.15 -13.45
CA PRO A 148 9.72 -5.29 -13.74
C PRO A 148 11.02 -5.99 -13.34
N ALA A 149 11.99 -6.01 -14.25
CA ALA A 149 13.22 -6.79 -14.16
C ALA A 149 14.50 -5.95 -14.43
N SER A 150 14.37 -4.79 -15.06
CA SER A 150 15.50 -3.90 -15.33
C SER A 150 15.11 -2.43 -15.36
N LEU A 151 16.09 -1.56 -15.13
CA LEU A 151 15.99 -0.11 -15.25
C LEU A 151 17.17 0.40 -16.08
N ASN A 152 16.88 1.15 -17.14
CA ASN A 152 17.88 1.69 -18.08
C ASN A 152 18.86 0.63 -18.64
N GLY A 153 18.35 -0.58 -18.90
CA GLY A 153 19.13 -1.71 -19.42
C GLY A 153 19.88 -2.50 -18.35
N GLU A 154 19.92 -2.05 -17.09
CA GLU A 154 20.56 -2.76 -15.99
C GLU A 154 19.55 -3.66 -15.27
N LYS A 155 19.86 -4.95 -15.15
CA LYS A 155 19.03 -5.89 -14.36
C LYS A 155 19.11 -5.57 -12.88
N MET A 156 17.96 -5.57 -12.22
CA MET A 156 17.84 -5.25 -10.79
C MET A 156 16.88 -6.23 -10.12
N ASP A 157 17.10 -6.54 -8.84
CA ASP A 157 16.06 -7.18 -8.05
C ASP A 157 14.89 -6.22 -7.81
N LEU A 158 13.71 -6.77 -7.57
CA LEU A 158 12.48 -6.00 -7.47
C LEU A 158 12.53 -4.94 -6.35
N ALA A 159 13.13 -5.25 -5.20
CA ALA A 159 13.16 -4.33 -4.08
C ALA A 159 14.08 -3.12 -4.37
N SER A 160 15.26 -3.38 -4.94
CA SER A 160 16.18 -2.32 -5.38
C SER A 160 15.57 -1.48 -6.51
N LEU A 161 14.88 -2.09 -7.46
CA LEU A 161 14.20 -1.39 -8.54
C LEU A 161 13.12 -0.44 -7.99
N VAL A 162 12.27 -0.93 -7.08
CA VAL A 162 11.23 -0.10 -6.43
C VAL A 162 11.86 1.04 -5.62
N ALA A 163 12.91 0.77 -4.84
CA ALA A 163 13.61 1.80 -4.07
C ALA A 163 14.20 2.90 -4.98
N THR A 164 14.84 2.50 -6.09
CA THR A 164 15.40 3.44 -7.06
C THR A 164 14.30 4.26 -7.75
N LEU A 165 13.20 3.63 -8.17
CA LEU A 165 12.07 4.35 -8.75
C LEU A 165 11.38 5.29 -7.75
N ASN A 166 11.33 4.94 -6.46
CA ASN A 166 10.83 5.84 -5.42
C ASN A 166 11.70 7.09 -5.33
N HIS A 167 13.03 6.93 -5.34
CA HIS A 167 13.94 8.06 -5.31
C HIS A 167 13.78 8.94 -6.56
N ILE A 168 13.87 8.35 -7.76
CA ILE A 168 13.80 9.10 -9.03
C ILE A 168 12.43 9.77 -9.19
N GLY A 169 11.34 9.04 -8.95
CA GLY A 169 10.00 9.60 -9.00
C GLY A 169 9.81 10.71 -7.96
N GLY A 170 10.32 10.50 -6.75
CA GLY A 170 10.27 11.46 -5.65
C GLY A 170 10.91 12.80 -5.98
N VAL A 171 12.14 12.79 -6.51
CA VAL A 171 12.84 14.04 -6.91
C VAL A 171 12.20 14.73 -8.11
N ASN A 172 11.42 14.00 -8.92
CA ASN A 172 10.64 14.56 -10.03
C ASN A 172 9.19 14.91 -9.63
N GLY A 173 8.83 14.84 -8.34
CA GLY A 173 7.49 15.18 -7.84
C GLY A 173 6.37 14.20 -8.22
N VAL A 174 6.72 12.98 -8.62
CA VAL A 174 5.77 11.95 -9.05
C VAL A 174 5.20 11.19 -7.84
N GLY A 175 3.90 10.88 -7.90
CA GLY A 175 3.28 9.91 -7.01
C GLY A 175 2.70 10.47 -5.71
N ARG A 176 2.46 11.79 -5.63
CA ARG A 176 1.55 12.36 -4.63
C ARG A 176 0.11 12.03 -5.02
N VAL A 177 -0.65 11.43 -4.10
CA VAL A 177 -2.08 11.15 -4.26
C VAL A 177 -2.81 11.83 -3.10
N ASP A 178 -3.82 12.63 -3.40
CA ASP A 178 -4.73 13.22 -2.42
C ASP A 178 -6.16 12.88 -2.85
N HIS A 179 -6.84 12.04 -2.07
CA HIS A 179 -8.16 11.53 -2.46
C HIS A 179 -9.07 11.25 -1.28
N ILE A 180 -10.38 11.21 -1.57
CA ILE A 180 -11.40 10.77 -0.62
C ILE A 180 -11.77 9.33 -0.96
N GLU A 181 -11.45 8.40 -0.07
CA GLU A 181 -11.78 6.99 -0.24
C GLU A 181 -13.02 6.54 0.52
N ASN A 182 -13.64 5.49 0.01
CA ASN A 182 -14.64 4.73 0.75
C ASN A 182 -13.96 3.68 1.65
N ARG A 183 -14.02 3.85 2.97
CA ARG A 183 -13.54 2.82 3.90
C ARG A 183 -14.50 1.65 3.96
N LEU A 184 -13.96 0.45 4.19
CA LEU A 184 -14.75 -0.78 4.39
C LEU A 184 -15.76 -0.63 5.55
N VAL A 185 -15.37 0.12 6.58
CA VAL A 185 -16.19 0.38 7.77
C VAL A 185 -17.35 1.36 7.55
N GLY A 186 -17.61 1.78 6.30
CA GLY A 186 -18.86 2.43 5.90
C GLY A 186 -18.86 3.96 5.90
N PHE A 187 -17.70 4.60 6.07
CA PHE A 187 -17.57 6.05 5.96
C PHE A 187 -16.44 6.45 5.02
N LYS A 188 -16.45 7.71 4.58
CA LYS A 188 -15.40 8.27 3.74
C LYS A 188 -14.28 8.87 4.58
N SER A 189 -13.03 8.72 4.15
CA SER A 189 -11.90 9.47 4.70
C SER A 189 -11.11 10.12 3.59
N ARG A 190 -10.49 11.27 3.90
CA ARG A 190 -9.46 11.83 3.06
C ARG A 190 -8.14 11.19 3.42
N GLU A 191 -7.38 10.76 2.43
CA GLU A 191 -6.07 10.15 2.59
C GLU A 191 -5.08 10.77 1.62
N VAL A 192 -3.87 11.00 2.11
CA VAL A 192 -2.75 11.50 1.31
C VAL A 192 -1.66 10.43 1.24
N TYR A 193 -1.13 10.17 0.05
CA TYR A 193 -0.10 9.18 -0.19
C TYR A 193 1.10 9.73 -0.96
N GLU A 194 2.27 9.15 -0.71
CA GLU A 194 3.44 9.21 -1.58
C GLU A 194 3.75 7.79 -2.06
N ALA A 195 3.65 7.55 -3.37
CA ALA A 195 3.93 6.24 -3.97
C ALA A 195 4.59 6.36 -5.36
N PRO A 196 5.79 6.96 -5.47
CA PRO A 196 6.38 7.28 -6.77
C PRO A 196 6.62 6.04 -7.64
N ALA A 197 7.24 4.98 -7.09
CA ALA A 197 7.49 3.76 -7.83
C ALA A 197 6.18 3.07 -8.26
N ALA A 198 5.18 3.02 -7.36
CA ALA A 198 3.91 2.39 -7.65
C ALA A 198 3.19 3.06 -8.83
N VAL A 199 3.17 4.40 -8.85
CA VAL A 199 2.56 5.18 -9.93
C VAL A 199 3.32 5.00 -11.25
N ILE A 200 4.65 5.08 -11.23
CA ILE A 200 5.48 4.87 -12.43
C ILE A 200 5.27 3.47 -13.00
N LEU A 201 5.37 2.44 -12.17
CA LEU A 201 5.21 1.05 -12.58
C LEU A 201 3.79 0.76 -13.08
N TYR A 202 2.77 1.33 -12.44
CA TYR A 202 1.38 1.20 -12.89
C TYR A 202 1.19 1.74 -14.30
N HIS A 203 1.67 2.96 -14.59
CA HIS A 203 1.54 3.54 -15.92
C HIS A 203 2.38 2.78 -16.96
N ALA A 204 3.62 2.42 -16.64
CA ALA A 204 4.49 1.67 -17.54
C ALA A 204 3.92 0.28 -17.87
N HIS A 205 3.47 -0.46 -16.86
CA HIS A 205 2.90 -1.80 -17.04
C HIS A 205 1.61 -1.75 -17.87
N ARG A 206 0.72 -0.78 -17.60
CA ARG A 206 -0.50 -0.57 -18.42
C ARG A 206 -0.21 -0.22 -19.87
N ASP A 207 0.88 0.50 -20.13
CA ASP A 207 1.30 0.82 -21.50
C ASP A 207 1.88 -0.40 -22.21
N LEU A 208 2.64 -1.24 -21.51
CA LEU A 208 3.12 -2.52 -22.05
C LEU A 208 1.95 -3.43 -22.46
N GLU A 209 0.94 -3.56 -21.61
CA GLU A 209 -0.24 -4.38 -21.88
C GLU A 209 -0.99 -3.96 -23.14
N LYS A 210 -1.00 -2.67 -23.51
CA LYS A 210 -1.63 -2.19 -24.75
C LYS A 210 -0.96 -2.74 -26.01
N LEU A 211 0.33 -3.06 -25.94
CA LEU A 211 1.08 -3.65 -27.05
C LEU A 211 0.91 -5.17 -27.12
N VAL A 212 0.60 -5.81 -25.99
CA VAL A 212 0.67 -7.26 -25.83
C VAL A 212 -0.71 -7.92 -25.83
N LEU A 213 -1.67 -7.35 -25.12
CA LEU A 213 -3.00 -7.93 -24.96
C LEU A 213 -3.91 -7.58 -26.13
N THR A 214 -4.78 -8.52 -26.52
CA THR A 214 -5.84 -8.21 -27.48
C THR A 214 -6.78 -7.15 -26.90
N PRO A 215 -7.52 -6.40 -27.74
CA PRO A 215 -8.47 -5.39 -27.25
C PRO A 215 -9.54 -5.93 -26.29
N ARG A 216 -9.86 -7.23 -26.35
CA ARG A 216 -10.85 -7.87 -25.45
C ARG A 216 -10.23 -8.20 -24.10
N GLU A 217 -9.03 -8.80 -24.10
CA GLU A 217 -8.27 -9.07 -22.88
C GLU A 217 -7.97 -7.78 -22.12
N LEU A 218 -7.48 -6.75 -22.83
CA LEU A 218 -7.17 -5.45 -22.24
C LEU A 218 -8.38 -4.83 -21.54
N ARG A 219 -9.54 -4.78 -22.22
CA ARG A 219 -10.77 -4.24 -21.64
C ARG A 219 -11.25 -5.05 -20.44
N PHE A 220 -11.26 -6.38 -20.55
CA PHE A 220 -11.68 -7.24 -19.44
C PHE A 220 -10.74 -7.05 -18.24
N LYS A 221 -9.44 -7.07 -18.48
CA LYS A 221 -8.46 -6.94 -17.42
C LYS A 221 -8.54 -5.58 -16.72
N HIS A 222 -8.53 -4.48 -17.48
CA HIS A 222 -8.53 -3.13 -16.90
C HIS A 222 -9.85 -2.74 -16.23
N HIS A 223 -10.99 -3.25 -16.70
CA HIS A 223 -12.31 -2.82 -16.21
C HIS A 223 -12.99 -3.83 -15.30
N VAL A 224 -12.52 -5.08 -15.26
CA VAL A 224 -13.13 -6.15 -14.46
C VAL A 224 -12.11 -6.76 -13.51
N LEU A 225 -11.01 -7.28 -14.04
CA LEU A 225 -10.05 -8.07 -13.26
C LEU A 225 -9.27 -7.19 -12.26
N ASP A 226 -8.61 -6.13 -12.73
CA ASP A 226 -7.78 -5.24 -11.90
C ASP A 226 -8.61 -4.54 -10.79
N PRO A 227 -9.79 -3.95 -11.06
CA PRO A 227 -10.61 -3.33 -10.02
C PRO A 227 -11.13 -4.31 -8.98
N GLN A 228 -11.63 -5.49 -9.39
CA GLN A 228 -12.12 -6.49 -8.43
C GLN A 228 -11.00 -6.99 -7.52
N TRP A 229 -9.80 -7.18 -8.06
CA TRP A 229 -8.65 -7.55 -7.25
C TRP A 229 -8.27 -6.44 -6.26
N ALA A 230 -8.25 -5.18 -6.71
CA ALA A 230 -7.96 -4.04 -5.85
C ALA A 230 -8.97 -3.92 -4.69
N ASP A 231 -10.26 -4.13 -4.96
CA ASP A 231 -11.31 -4.13 -3.95
C ASP A 231 -11.10 -5.24 -2.91
N LEU A 232 -10.83 -6.48 -3.35
CA LEU A 232 -10.57 -7.60 -2.42
C LEU A 232 -9.37 -7.31 -1.51
N VAL A 233 -8.27 -6.80 -2.08
CA VAL A 233 -7.08 -6.44 -1.30
C VAL A 233 -7.38 -5.30 -0.32
N TYR A 234 -8.05 -4.24 -0.77
CA TYR A 234 -8.40 -3.10 0.08
C TYR A 234 -9.25 -3.52 1.28
N GLN A 235 -10.24 -4.40 1.05
CA GLN A 235 -11.16 -4.93 2.04
C GLN A 235 -10.53 -5.95 3.02
N GLY A 236 -9.24 -6.28 2.85
CA GLY A 236 -8.55 -7.25 3.70
C GLY A 236 -8.87 -8.71 3.38
N LEU A 237 -9.45 -8.96 2.22
CA LEU A 237 -9.78 -10.29 1.71
C LEU A 237 -8.58 -10.92 0.99
N TRP A 238 -7.38 -10.80 1.56
CA TRP A 238 -6.16 -11.38 0.98
C TRP A 238 -6.22 -12.91 0.90
N VAL A 239 -6.89 -13.54 1.85
CA VAL A 239 -7.06 -15.00 1.90
C VAL A 239 -8.24 -15.52 1.06
N GLU A 240 -8.98 -14.62 0.40
CA GLU A 240 -10.16 -14.97 -0.41
C GLU A 240 -9.76 -15.75 -1.68
N PRO A 241 -10.33 -16.95 -1.92
CA PRO A 241 -10.05 -17.73 -3.12
C PRO A 241 -10.26 -16.99 -4.44
N LEU A 242 -11.24 -16.09 -4.53
CA LEU A 242 -11.44 -15.29 -5.74
C LEU A 242 -10.21 -14.44 -6.07
N ARG A 243 -9.53 -13.84 -5.08
CA ARG A 243 -8.31 -13.05 -5.34
C ARG A 243 -7.24 -13.90 -6.04
N VAL A 244 -7.02 -15.13 -5.56
CA VAL A 244 -6.06 -16.07 -6.16
C VAL A 244 -6.48 -16.45 -7.58
N ALA A 245 -7.78 -16.66 -7.82
CA ALA A 245 -8.27 -16.97 -9.16
C ALA A 245 -8.06 -15.81 -10.15
N LEU A 246 -8.27 -14.56 -9.69
CA LEU A 246 -8.01 -13.35 -10.49
C LEU A 246 -6.50 -13.23 -10.82
N GLU A 247 -5.63 -13.47 -9.85
CA GLU A 247 -4.18 -13.44 -10.07
C GLU A 247 -3.72 -14.48 -11.09
N LYS A 248 -4.18 -15.72 -10.98
CA LYS A 248 -3.85 -16.79 -11.96
C LYS A 248 -4.34 -16.44 -13.36
N ALA A 249 -5.53 -15.85 -13.48
CA ALA A 249 -6.03 -15.38 -14.76
C ALA A 249 -5.15 -14.25 -15.33
N ALA A 250 -4.69 -13.33 -14.47
CA ALA A 250 -3.76 -12.29 -14.89
C ALA A 250 -2.40 -12.85 -15.29
N GLU A 251 -1.79 -13.75 -14.51
CA GLU A 251 -0.50 -14.40 -14.84
C GLU A 251 -0.53 -15.05 -16.23
N GLU A 252 -1.66 -15.67 -16.61
CA GLU A 252 -1.84 -16.26 -17.93
C GLU A 252 -1.93 -15.19 -19.03
N MET A 253 -2.60 -14.05 -18.77
CA MET A 253 -2.64 -12.91 -19.69
C MET A 253 -1.27 -12.24 -19.84
N GLU A 254 -0.51 -12.12 -18.75
CA GLU A 254 0.82 -11.49 -18.70
C GLU A 254 1.95 -12.35 -19.26
N ARG A 255 1.68 -13.60 -19.68
CA ARG A 255 2.74 -14.52 -20.14
C ARG A 255 3.60 -13.98 -21.29
N TRP A 256 3.05 -13.06 -22.08
CA TRP A 256 3.73 -12.40 -23.19
C TRP A 256 4.14 -10.95 -22.88
N ALA A 257 3.85 -10.43 -21.68
CA ALA A 257 4.15 -9.07 -21.27
C ALA A 257 5.64 -8.90 -20.95
N THR A 258 6.48 -9.07 -21.97
CA THR A 258 7.93 -8.94 -21.90
C THR A 258 8.37 -7.90 -22.90
N GLY A 259 9.09 -6.89 -22.44
CA GLY A 259 9.49 -5.76 -23.26
C GLY A 259 9.92 -4.56 -22.42
N GLU A 260 10.17 -3.45 -23.09
CA GLU A 260 10.63 -2.23 -22.45
C GLU A 260 9.63 -1.10 -22.64
N VAL A 261 9.43 -0.31 -21.59
CA VAL A 261 8.60 0.90 -21.64
C VAL A 261 9.45 2.09 -21.25
N ARG A 262 9.51 3.09 -22.14
CA ARG A 262 10.20 4.35 -21.88
C ARG A 262 9.22 5.38 -21.35
N VAL A 263 9.51 5.91 -20.17
CA VAL A 263 8.73 6.95 -19.50
C VAL A 263 9.54 8.25 -19.39
N LYS A 264 8.82 9.36 -19.23
CA LYS A 264 9.34 10.71 -19.03
C LYS A 264 8.68 11.30 -17.79
#